data_AF-A0A5C6EHS4-F1
#
_entry.id   AF-A0A5C6EHS4-F1
#
_cell.length_a   1.000
_cell.length_b   1.000
_cell.length_c   1.000
_cell.angle_alpha   90.00
_cell.angle_beta   90.00
_cell.angle_gamma   90.00
#
_symmetry.space_group_name_H-M   'P 1'
#
loop_
_entity.id
_entity.type
_entity.pdbx_description
1 polymer ?
#
loop_
_entity_poly.entity_id
_entity_poly.type
_entity_poly.pdbx_seq_one_letter_code
_entity_poly.pdbx_strand_id
1 'polypeptide(L)'
;MQCDPKFAGHATIRIARDDQPAHLLLHKQEHDAVLPYLVAFQCLLALRTIDADKESRFDLASKPNMASDVLKLTTEHAKQNPKIPEHAVPQLATQFGNGLGWQLRSFPIAIRVDKQIYDNHPELRPLQRKNIEQQLQEAMEALSPSIKLIAPKEIIDANASMSSAFTQFWANLWNESAISTPFTAAGYKQIGEGLLALNASIADDPNKDRELIDSWAKEVGIDRWFQTVAR
;
A
#
# COMPACT_ATOMS: atom_id res chain seq x y z
N MET A 1 -14.75 -15.52 -10.02
CA MET A 1 -13.92 -15.49 -8.79
C MET A 1 -13.19 -16.80 -8.68
N GLN A 2 -11.91 -16.79 -8.33
CA GLN A 2 -11.07 -17.97 -8.25
C GLN A 2 -10.19 -17.91 -7.00
N CYS A 3 -10.05 -19.05 -6.31
CA CYS A 3 -9.09 -19.21 -5.23
C CYS A 3 -7.70 -19.53 -5.82
N ASP A 4 -6.67 -18.79 -5.39
CA ASP A 4 -5.28 -19.00 -5.80
C ASP A 4 -4.37 -19.01 -4.56
N PRO A 5 -3.86 -20.19 -4.14
CA PRO A 5 -3.01 -20.31 -2.96
C PRO A 5 -1.60 -19.70 -3.16
N LYS A 6 -1.20 -19.39 -4.40
CA LYS A 6 0.13 -18.80 -4.70
C LYS A 6 0.10 -17.28 -4.81
N PHE A 7 -1.09 -16.66 -4.77
CA PHE A 7 -1.21 -15.21 -4.75
C PHE A 7 -0.54 -14.64 -3.47
N ALA A 8 0.03 -13.43 -3.51
CA ALA A 8 0.75 -12.88 -2.36
C ALA A 8 -0.11 -12.00 -1.43
N GLY A 9 -1.28 -11.51 -1.88
CA GLY A 9 -2.16 -10.63 -1.11
C GLY A 9 -3.44 -11.30 -0.59
N HIS A 10 -4.37 -10.49 -0.07
CA HIS A 10 -5.64 -11.00 0.46
C HIS A 10 -6.66 -11.29 -0.66
N ALA A 11 -6.86 -10.32 -1.54
CA ALA A 11 -7.58 -10.46 -2.81
C ALA A 11 -7.02 -9.48 -3.86
N THR A 12 -7.29 -9.73 -5.14
CA THR A 12 -7.03 -8.79 -6.24
C THR A 12 -8.06 -8.96 -7.34
N ILE A 13 -8.39 -7.87 -8.04
CA ILE A 13 -9.18 -7.93 -9.27
C ILE A 13 -8.31 -7.55 -10.49
N ARG A 14 -8.41 -8.37 -11.53
CA ARG A 14 -7.94 -8.02 -12.87
C ARG A 14 -9.12 -7.49 -13.66
N ILE A 15 -9.04 -6.23 -14.06
CA ILE A 15 -10.06 -5.59 -14.88
C ILE A 15 -9.96 -6.13 -16.31
N ALA A 16 -11.10 -6.46 -16.92
CA ALA A 16 -11.16 -6.94 -18.30
C ALA A 16 -10.45 -5.98 -19.27
N ARG A 17 -9.84 -6.56 -20.31
CA ARG A 17 -9.15 -5.88 -21.42
C ARG A 17 -9.51 -6.59 -22.73
N ASP A 18 -9.12 -6.04 -23.88
CA ASP A 18 -9.45 -6.60 -25.19
C ASP A 18 -8.95 -8.06 -25.36
N ASP A 19 -7.83 -8.40 -24.73
CA ASP A 19 -7.22 -9.74 -24.70
C ASP A 19 -7.71 -10.62 -23.53
N GLN A 20 -8.47 -10.05 -22.58
CA GLN A 20 -9.03 -10.74 -21.42
C GLN A 20 -10.46 -10.23 -21.14
N PRO A 21 -11.51 -10.79 -21.77
CA PRO A 21 -12.84 -10.19 -21.83
C PRO A 21 -13.66 -10.28 -20.53
N ALA A 22 -13.08 -10.78 -19.44
CA ALA A 22 -13.76 -10.95 -18.16
C ALA A 22 -12.93 -10.42 -17.00
N HIS A 23 -13.60 -9.77 -16.04
CA HIS A 23 -12.99 -9.41 -14.77
C HIS A 23 -12.69 -10.67 -13.97
N LEU A 24 -11.46 -10.79 -13.46
CA LEU A 24 -11.04 -11.93 -12.66
C LEU A 24 -10.67 -11.48 -11.26
N LEU A 25 -11.52 -11.81 -10.28
CA LEU A 25 -11.21 -11.68 -8.86
C LEU A 25 -10.51 -12.94 -8.35
N LEU A 26 -9.30 -12.77 -7.83
CA LEU A 26 -8.49 -13.79 -7.17
C LEU A 26 -8.47 -13.53 -5.67
N HIS A 27 -8.57 -14.58 -4.86
CA HIS A 27 -8.42 -14.50 -3.41
C HIS A 27 -7.65 -15.71 -2.87
N LYS A 28 -7.12 -15.60 -1.65
CA LYS A 28 -6.62 -16.77 -0.90
C LYS A 28 -7.73 -17.36 -0.06
N GLN A 29 -7.71 -18.69 0.07
CA GLN A 29 -8.63 -19.44 0.93
C GLN A 29 -8.54 -19.02 2.40
N GLU A 30 -7.35 -18.63 2.87
CA GLU A 30 -7.09 -18.18 4.24
C GLU A 30 -7.95 -16.97 4.64
N HIS A 31 -8.44 -16.19 3.67
CA HIS A 31 -9.28 -15.01 3.90
C HIS A 31 -10.76 -15.23 3.56
N ASP A 32 -11.21 -16.47 3.37
CA ASP A 32 -12.62 -16.78 3.06
C ASP A 32 -13.59 -16.20 4.10
N ALA A 33 -13.17 -16.14 5.37
CA ALA A 33 -13.96 -15.60 6.46
C ALA A 33 -14.27 -14.09 6.34
N VAL A 34 -13.53 -13.34 5.50
CA VAL A 34 -13.74 -11.90 5.24
C VAL A 34 -14.02 -11.61 3.76
N LEU A 35 -14.28 -12.66 2.96
CA LEU A 35 -14.40 -12.57 1.51
C LEU A 35 -15.47 -11.58 1.03
N PRO A 36 -16.66 -11.46 1.63
CA PRO A 36 -17.64 -10.45 1.19
C PRO A 36 -17.10 -9.01 1.23
N TYR A 37 -16.34 -8.66 2.28
CA TYR A 37 -15.67 -7.36 2.35
C TYR A 37 -14.56 -7.24 1.28
N LEU A 38 -13.74 -8.28 1.11
CA LEU A 38 -12.68 -8.27 0.09
C LEU A 38 -13.23 -8.11 -1.33
N VAL A 39 -14.38 -8.73 -1.62
CA VAL A 39 -15.08 -8.56 -2.90
C VAL A 39 -15.53 -7.11 -3.07
N ALA A 40 -16.20 -6.52 -2.08
CA ALA A 40 -16.63 -5.12 -2.14
C ALA A 40 -15.45 -4.17 -2.35
N PHE A 41 -14.36 -4.37 -1.59
CA PHE A 41 -13.13 -3.59 -1.70
C PHE A 41 -12.50 -3.67 -3.09
N GLN A 42 -12.33 -4.88 -3.63
CA GLN A 42 -11.76 -5.05 -4.97
C GLN A 42 -12.68 -4.50 -6.06
N CYS A 43 -13.99 -4.68 -5.95
CA CYS A 43 -14.96 -4.11 -6.89
C CYS A 43 -14.91 -2.57 -6.88
N LEU A 44 -14.83 -1.93 -5.72
CA LEU A 44 -14.71 -0.47 -5.63
C LEU A 44 -13.39 0.04 -6.21
N LEU A 45 -12.26 -0.64 -5.97
CA LEU A 45 -11.00 -0.31 -6.65
C LEU A 45 -11.11 -0.40 -8.18
N ALA A 46 -11.79 -1.44 -8.68
CA ALA A 46 -12.03 -1.57 -10.12
C ALA A 46 -12.94 -0.47 -10.66
N LEU A 47 -14.03 -0.14 -9.95
CA LEU A 47 -14.95 0.92 -10.34
C LEU A 47 -14.23 2.26 -10.46
N ARG A 48 -13.38 2.64 -9.49
CA ARG A 48 -12.57 3.86 -9.60
C ARG A 48 -11.76 3.89 -10.91
N THR A 49 -11.13 2.77 -11.29
CA THR A 49 -10.37 2.71 -12.54
C THR A 49 -11.27 2.81 -13.78
N ILE A 50 -12.47 2.22 -13.74
CA ILE A 50 -13.41 2.20 -14.87
C ILE A 50 -14.08 3.57 -15.05
N ASP A 51 -14.47 4.20 -13.94
CA ASP A 51 -15.18 5.48 -13.89
C ASP A 51 -14.26 6.68 -14.15
N ALA A 52 -12.94 6.52 -13.97
CA ALA A 52 -11.97 7.53 -14.38
C ALA A 52 -11.99 7.73 -15.89
N ASP A 53 -11.90 9.00 -16.31
CA ASP A 53 -11.73 9.40 -17.70
C ASP A 53 -10.49 8.74 -18.28
N LYS A 54 -10.53 8.44 -19.58
CA LYS A 54 -9.44 7.73 -20.26
C LYS A 54 -8.07 8.38 -20.04
N GLU A 55 -8.00 9.71 -20.02
CA GLU A 55 -6.76 10.47 -19.83
C GLU A 55 -6.26 10.45 -18.38
N SER A 56 -7.15 10.19 -17.43
CA SER A 56 -6.86 10.12 -15.99
C SER A 56 -6.45 8.71 -15.54
N ARG A 57 -6.76 7.67 -16.32
CA ARG A 57 -6.37 6.28 -16.03
C ARG A 57 -4.86 6.13 -16.08
N PHE A 58 -4.30 5.41 -15.10
CA PHE A 58 -2.87 5.25 -14.96
C PHE A 58 -2.49 3.87 -14.42
N ASP A 59 -1.24 3.51 -14.65
CA ASP A 59 -0.53 2.45 -13.93
C ASP A 59 0.65 3.09 -13.15
N LEU A 60 1.02 2.52 -12.01
CA LEU A 60 2.26 2.90 -11.32
C LEU A 60 3.43 2.12 -11.93
N ALA A 61 4.43 2.83 -12.42
CA ALA A 61 5.63 2.25 -13.01
C ALA A 61 6.88 2.62 -12.20
N SER A 62 7.82 1.67 -12.13
CA SER A 62 9.17 1.94 -11.62
C SER A 62 9.96 2.73 -12.68
N LYS A 63 10.69 3.76 -12.24
CA LYS A 63 11.66 4.46 -13.07
C LYS A 63 12.90 3.58 -13.32
N PRO A 64 13.63 3.75 -14.45
CA PRO A 64 14.76 2.88 -14.81
C PRO A 64 15.85 2.77 -13.73
N ASN A 65 16.05 3.81 -12.92
CA ASN A 65 17.04 3.86 -11.85
C ASN A 65 16.61 3.17 -10.55
N MET A 66 15.33 2.84 -10.36
CA MET A 66 14.83 2.31 -9.08
C MET A 66 15.59 1.06 -8.64
N ALA A 67 15.75 0.08 -9.52
CA ALA A 67 16.41 -1.18 -9.17
C ALA A 67 17.89 -0.98 -8.81
N SER A 68 18.62 -0.14 -9.56
CA SER A 68 20.04 0.14 -9.27
C SER A 68 20.22 0.93 -7.98
N ASP A 69 19.35 1.91 -7.72
CA ASP A 69 19.43 2.75 -6.53
C ASP A 69 19.13 1.94 -5.26
N VAL A 70 18.06 1.15 -5.27
CA VAL A 70 17.69 0.30 -4.13
C VAL A 70 18.73 -0.79 -3.89
N LEU A 71 19.31 -1.36 -4.95
CA LEU A 71 20.43 -2.31 -4.82
C LEU A 71 21.65 -1.66 -4.18
N LYS A 72 22.01 -0.44 -4.61
CA LYS A 72 23.12 0.32 -4.04
C LYS A 72 22.89 0.59 -2.54
N LEU A 73 21.72 1.10 -2.17
CA LEU A 73 21.35 1.36 -0.77
C LEU A 73 21.42 0.10 0.08
N THR A 74 20.88 -1.00 -0.42
CA THR A 74 20.87 -2.30 0.29
C THR A 74 22.29 -2.84 0.45
N THR A 75 23.14 -2.69 -0.58
CA THR A 75 24.54 -3.10 -0.54
C THR A 75 25.34 -2.27 0.47
N GLU A 76 25.15 -0.95 0.48
CA GLU A 76 25.81 -0.04 1.41
C GLU A 76 25.41 -0.33 2.87
N HIS A 77 24.12 -0.59 3.10
CA HIS A 77 23.62 -1.01 4.41
C HIS A 77 24.21 -2.37 4.85
N ALA A 78 24.25 -3.36 3.95
CA ALA A 78 24.81 -4.68 4.24
C ALA A 78 26.31 -4.64 4.57
N LYS A 79 27.10 -3.75 3.93
CA LYS A 79 28.52 -3.56 4.27
C LYS A 79 28.73 -3.13 5.72
N GLN A 80 27.77 -2.44 6.32
CA GLN A 80 27.80 -1.99 7.71
C GLN A 80 27.14 -2.98 8.67
N ASN A 81 26.50 -4.03 8.14
CA ASN A 81 25.75 -5.00 8.94
C ASN A 81 26.10 -6.46 8.56
N PRO A 82 27.02 -7.11 9.30
CA PRO A 82 27.49 -8.46 8.98
C PRO A 82 26.41 -9.55 9.13
N LYS A 83 25.24 -9.23 9.67
CA LYS A 83 24.10 -10.17 9.77
C LYS A 83 23.34 -10.33 8.46
N ILE A 84 23.59 -9.48 7.45
CA ILE A 84 22.96 -9.59 6.13
C ILE A 84 23.90 -10.39 5.23
N PRO A 85 23.52 -11.61 4.81
CA PRO A 85 24.35 -12.39 3.91
C PRO A 85 24.47 -11.70 2.55
N GLU A 86 25.68 -11.63 2.00
CA GLU A 86 25.94 -10.96 0.72
C GLU A 86 25.07 -11.51 -0.42
N HIS A 87 24.87 -12.83 -0.46
CA HIS A 87 24.02 -13.49 -1.45
C HIS A 87 22.52 -13.12 -1.35
N ALA A 88 22.06 -12.60 -0.20
CA ALA A 88 20.67 -12.20 0.01
C ALA A 88 20.39 -10.75 -0.44
N VAL A 89 21.43 -9.93 -0.62
CA VAL A 89 21.30 -8.49 -0.93
C VAL A 89 20.47 -8.21 -2.19
N PRO A 90 20.67 -8.90 -3.34
CA PRO A 90 19.87 -8.64 -4.55
C PRO A 90 18.38 -8.95 -4.36
N GLN A 91 18.08 -10.03 -3.63
CA GLN A 91 16.69 -10.42 -3.36
C GLN A 91 16.01 -9.42 -2.41
N LEU A 92 16.70 -9.01 -1.34
CA LEU A 92 16.21 -7.99 -0.41
C LEU A 92 15.95 -6.66 -1.12
N ALA A 93 16.89 -6.20 -1.95
CA ALA A 93 16.72 -4.97 -2.74
C ALA A 93 15.47 -5.03 -3.63
N THR A 94 15.25 -6.16 -4.31
CA THR A 94 14.06 -6.38 -5.13
C THR A 94 12.79 -6.36 -4.30
N GLN A 95 12.78 -7.01 -3.14
CA GLN A 95 11.63 -7.03 -2.24
C GLN A 95 11.31 -5.64 -1.68
N PHE A 96 12.32 -4.87 -1.28
CA PHE A 96 12.15 -3.51 -0.78
C PHE A 96 11.61 -2.57 -1.84
N GLY A 97 12.22 -2.54 -3.03
CA GLY A 97 11.77 -1.71 -4.13
C GLY A 97 10.34 -2.03 -4.54
N ASN A 98 10.04 -3.32 -4.73
CA ASN A 98 8.68 -3.74 -5.05
C ASN A 98 7.71 -3.36 -3.92
N GLY A 99 8.01 -3.71 -2.66
CA GLY A 99 7.16 -3.43 -1.51
C GLY A 99 6.74 -1.96 -1.40
N LEU A 100 7.66 -1.02 -1.61
CA LEU A 100 7.33 0.41 -1.63
C LEU A 100 6.37 0.77 -2.76
N GLY A 101 6.59 0.26 -3.97
CA GLY A 101 5.66 0.46 -5.09
C GLY A 101 4.27 -0.15 -4.82
N TRP A 102 4.22 -1.33 -4.19
CA TRP A 102 2.97 -1.99 -3.79
C TRP A 102 2.20 -1.14 -2.78
N GLN A 103 2.87 -0.55 -1.78
CA GLN A 103 2.23 0.33 -0.80
C GLN A 103 1.75 1.65 -1.43
N LEU A 104 2.62 2.30 -2.21
CA LEU A 104 2.33 3.58 -2.84
C LEU A 104 1.10 3.52 -3.74
N ARG A 105 0.95 2.44 -4.54
CA ARG A 105 -0.24 2.31 -5.38
C ARG A 105 -1.51 1.92 -4.62
N SER A 106 -1.37 1.38 -3.41
CA SER A 106 -2.48 0.77 -2.67
C SER A 106 -3.03 1.72 -1.62
N PHE A 107 -2.22 2.15 -0.66
CA PHE A 107 -2.68 2.85 0.55
C PHE A 107 -3.46 4.15 0.29
N PRO A 108 -3.03 5.07 -0.60
CA PRO A 108 -3.76 6.32 -0.80
C PRO A 108 -5.21 6.09 -1.27
N ILE A 109 -5.41 5.14 -2.19
CA ILE A 109 -6.72 4.80 -2.76
C ILE A 109 -7.49 3.88 -1.81
N ALA A 110 -6.81 2.93 -1.16
CA ALA A 110 -7.43 2.02 -0.19
C ALA A 110 -8.13 2.79 0.92
N ILE A 111 -7.52 3.86 1.45
CA ILE A 111 -8.14 4.73 2.46
C ILE A 111 -9.49 5.29 1.99
N ARG A 112 -9.60 5.74 0.72
CA ARG A 112 -10.85 6.25 0.14
C ARG A 112 -11.90 5.14 0.01
N VAL A 113 -11.49 4.00 -0.55
CA VAL A 113 -12.36 2.83 -0.73
C VAL A 113 -12.86 2.30 0.60
N ASP A 114 -11.99 2.16 1.59
CA ASP A 114 -12.36 1.69 2.92
C ASP A 114 -13.30 2.64 3.64
N LYS A 115 -13.07 3.95 3.52
CA LYS A 115 -13.99 4.97 4.05
C LYS A 115 -15.38 4.83 3.41
N GLN A 116 -15.43 4.69 2.09
CA GLN A 116 -16.69 4.52 1.35
C GLN A 116 -17.42 3.24 1.77
N ILE A 117 -16.71 2.12 1.95
CA ILE A 117 -17.30 0.87 2.47
C ILE A 117 -17.82 1.07 3.88
N TYR A 118 -17.01 1.69 4.76
CA TYR A 118 -17.40 1.91 6.14
C TYR A 118 -18.67 2.75 6.25
N ASP A 119 -18.81 3.80 5.43
CA ASP A 119 -19.96 4.70 5.44
C ASP A 119 -21.20 4.04 4.83
N ASN A 120 -21.06 3.38 3.68
CA ASN A 120 -22.20 2.93 2.86
C ASN A 120 -22.65 1.49 3.16
N HIS A 121 -21.78 0.66 3.74
CA HIS A 121 -22.01 -0.77 3.95
C HIS A 121 -21.75 -1.16 5.42
N PRO A 122 -22.60 -0.69 6.37
CA PRO A 122 -22.44 -0.99 7.78
C PRO A 122 -22.42 -2.49 8.09
N GLU A 123 -23.09 -3.31 7.28
CA GLU A 123 -23.10 -4.77 7.35
C GLU A 123 -21.72 -5.41 7.11
N LEU A 124 -20.82 -4.73 6.40
CA LEU A 124 -19.47 -5.22 6.11
C LEU A 124 -18.45 -4.82 7.18
N ARG A 125 -18.78 -3.89 8.10
CA ARG A 125 -17.84 -3.37 9.11
C ARG A 125 -17.18 -4.45 9.97
N PRO A 126 -17.86 -5.51 10.44
CA PRO A 126 -17.19 -6.57 11.20
C PRO A 126 -16.12 -7.30 10.37
N LEU A 127 -16.39 -7.54 9.08
CA LEU A 127 -15.46 -8.20 8.17
C LEU A 127 -14.31 -7.28 7.77
N GLN A 128 -14.61 -6.00 7.53
CA GLN A 128 -13.62 -4.95 7.30
C GLN A 128 -12.68 -4.85 8.49
N ARG A 129 -13.21 -4.70 9.71
CA ARG A 129 -12.40 -4.61 10.93
C ARG A 129 -11.47 -5.82 11.08
N LYS A 130 -11.99 -7.04 10.95
CA LYS A 130 -11.18 -8.26 11.04
C LYS A 130 -10.03 -8.27 10.02
N ASN A 131 -10.28 -7.88 8.78
CA ASN A 131 -9.25 -7.83 7.75
C ASN A 131 -8.23 -6.70 7.98
N ILE A 132 -8.69 -5.54 8.46
CA ILE A 132 -7.84 -4.39 8.72
C ILE A 132 -6.97 -4.62 9.95
N GLU A 133 -7.48 -5.25 11.03
CA GLU A 133 -6.67 -5.62 12.20
C GLU A 133 -5.48 -6.50 11.81
N GLN A 134 -5.66 -7.44 10.87
CA GLN A 134 -4.55 -8.21 10.31
C GLN A 134 -3.53 -7.32 9.58
N GLN A 135 -3.99 -6.41 8.70
CA GLN A 135 -3.10 -5.49 8.00
C GLN A 135 -2.36 -4.53 8.95
N LEU A 136 -3.01 -4.09 10.04
CA LEU A 136 -2.40 -3.26 11.06
C LEU A 136 -1.29 -4.02 11.80
N GLN A 137 -1.50 -5.31 12.10
CA GLN A 137 -0.46 -6.16 12.68
C GLN A 137 0.75 -6.31 11.73
N GLU A 138 0.50 -6.60 10.45
CA GLU A 138 1.54 -6.70 9.43
C GLU A 138 2.33 -5.38 9.27
N ALA A 139 1.64 -4.23 9.30
CA ALA A 139 2.28 -2.92 9.29
C ALA A 139 3.16 -2.69 10.52
N MET A 140 2.71 -3.11 11.71
CA MET A 140 3.49 -3.01 12.95
C MET A 140 4.75 -3.88 12.93
N GLU A 141 4.69 -5.06 12.30
CA GLU A 141 5.86 -5.93 12.13
C GLU A 141 6.99 -5.27 11.31
N ALA A 142 6.65 -4.35 10.39
CA ALA A 142 7.64 -3.58 9.65
C ALA A 142 8.48 -2.64 10.53
N LEU A 143 7.99 -2.28 11.73
CA LEU A 143 8.74 -1.50 12.73
C LEU A 143 9.63 -2.35 13.64
N SER A 144 9.57 -3.68 13.52
CA SER A 144 10.30 -4.58 14.41
C SER A 144 11.81 -4.39 14.32
N PRO A 145 12.56 -4.66 15.41
CA PRO A 145 14.02 -4.55 15.40
C PRO A 145 14.70 -5.42 14.33
N SER A 146 14.11 -6.57 13.99
CA SER A 146 14.62 -7.46 12.94
C SER A 146 14.54 -6.81 11.56
N ILE A 147 13.42 -6.17 11.22
CA ILE A 147 13.27 -5.45 9.95
C ILE A 147 14.19 -4.23 9.91
N LYS A 148 14.26 -3.46 11.01
CA LYS A 148 15.16 -2.30 11.12
C LYS A 148 16.63 -2.66 10.96
N LEU A 149 16.98 -3.90 11.28
CA LEU A 149 18.34 -4.40 11.13
C LEU A 149 18.65 -4.71 9.66
N ILE A 150 17.72 -5.29 8.90
CA ILE A 150 18.00 -5.75 7.52
C ILE A 150 17.71 -4.70 6.44
N ALA A 151 16.83 -3.74 6.69
CA ALA A 151 16.41 -2.76 5.69
C ALA A 151 17.18 -1.44 5.83
N PRO A 152 17.60 -0.80 4.71
CA PRO A 152 18.15 0.54 4.73
C PRO A 152 17.16 1.55 5.33
N LYS A 153 17.68 2.56 6.04
CA LYS A 153 16.84 3.59 6.69
C LYS A 153 15.86 4.25 5.72
N GLU A 154 16.27 4.60 4.51
CA GLU A 154 15.39 5.23 3.52
C GLU A 154 14.19 4.35 3.13
N ILE A 155 14.38 3.02 3.09
CA ILE A 155 13.29 2.07 2.81
C ILE A 155 12.33 2.02 4.00
N ILE A 156 12.88 1.95 5.23
CA ILE A 156 12.09 1.93 6.46
C ILE A 156 11.28 3.22 6.58
N ASP A 157 11.91 4.37 6.38
CA ASP A 157 11.26 5.67 6.52
C ASP A 157 10.10 5.80 5.54
N ALA A 158 10.29 5.37 4.29
CA ALA A 158 9.24 5.41 3.28
C ALA A 158 8.05 4.48 3.62
N ASN A 159 8.35 3.24 3.98
CA ASN A 159 7.34 2.25 4.39
C ASN A 159 6.57 2.69 5.64
N ALA A 160 7.29 3.18 6.65
CA ALA A 160 6.73 3.57 7.92
C ALA A 160 5.90 4.86 7.82
N SER A 161 6.25 5.77 6.91
CA SER A 161 5.46 6.97 6.64
C SER A 161 4.08 6.62 6.09
N MET A 162 4.03 5.78 5.04
CA MET A 162 2.76 5.33 4.45
C MET A 162 1.94 4.47 5.44
N SER A 163 2.59 3.58 6.18
CA SER A 163 1.95 2.79 7.23
C SER A 163 1.43 3.64 8.39
N SER A 164 2.11 4.75 8.71
CA SER A 164 1.62 5.69 9.72
C SER A 164 0.34 6.36 9.28
N ALA A 165 0.23 6.80 8.02
CA ALA A 165 -1.02 7.35 7.48
C ALA A 165 -2.17 6.35 7.58
N PHE A 166 -1.93 5.09 7.18
CA PHE A 166 -2.94 4.03 7.26
C PHE A 166 -3.40 3.74 8.70
N THR A 167 -2.45 3.61 9.64
CA THR A 167 -2.79 3.36 11.06
C THR A 167 -3.50 4.54 11.71
N GLN A 168 -3.11 5.77 11.40
CA GLN A 168 -3.79 6.98 11.87
C GLN A 168 -5.20 7.11 11.31
N PHE A 169 -5.42 6.77 10.03
CA PHE A 169 -6.75 6.76 9.44
C PHE A 169 -7.71 5.87 10.24
N TRP A 170 -7.30 4.63 10.51
CA TRP A 170 -8.12 3.69 11.29
C TRP A 170 -8.26 4.08 12.75
N ALA A 171 -7.19 4.58 13.38
CA ALA A 171 -7.24 5.11 14.74
C ALA A 171 -8.30 6.21 14.87
N ASN A 172 -8.37 7.11 13.89
CA ASN A 172 -9.37 8.17 13.87
C ASN A 172 -10.78 7.64 13.56
N LEU A 173 -10.91 6.77 12.55
CA LEU A 173 -12.20 6.24 12.11
C LEU A 173 -12.89 5.38 13.18
N TRP A 174 -12.11 4.63 13.98
CA TRP A 174 -12.63 3.80 15.07
C TRP A 174 -12.56 4.48 16.44
N ASN A 175 -12.02 5.69 16.53
CA ASN A 175 -11.78 6.40 17.78
C ASN A 175 -10.90 5.58 18.76
N GLU A 176 -9.85 4.95 18.23
CA GLU A 176 -8.91 4.05 18.92
C GLU A 176 -7.46 4.52 18.70
N SER A 177 -7.05 5.58 19.42
CA SER A 177 -5.71 6.18 19.27
C SER A 177 -4.53 5.23 19.53
N ALA A 178 -4.77 4.12 20.23
CA ALA A 178 -3.76 3.10 20.50
C ALA A 178 -3.20 2.48 19.21
N ILE A 179 -4.00 2.41 18.14
CA ILE A 179 -3.61 1.80 16.85
C ILE A 179 -2.42 2.53 16.21
N SER A 180 -2.37 3.86 16.28
CA SER A 180 -1.30 4.67 15.68
C SER A 180 -0.14 4.96 16.63
N THR A 181 -0.23 4.52 17.90
CA THR A 181 0.78 4.80 18.94
C THR A 181 2.18 4.28 18.57
N PRO A 182 2.35 3.06 18.03
CA PRO A 182 3.67 2.54 17.66
C PRO A 182 4.40 3.43 16.64
N PHE A 183 3.69 3.89 15.60
CA PHE A 183 4.26 4.78 14.57
C PHE A 183 4.51 6.19 15.11
N THR A 184 3.65 6.66 16.01
CA THR A 184 3.85 7.94 16.70
C THR A 184 5.11 7.92 17.55
N ALA A 185 5.30 6.88 18.36
CA ALA A 185 6.50 6.70 19.17
C ALA A 185 7.77 6.54 18.33
N ALA A 186 7.65 5.96 17.13
CA ALA A 186 8.75 5.84 16.17
C ALA A 186 9.03 7.13 15.37
N GLY A 187 8.27 8.21 15.59
CA GLY A 187 8.50 9.53 14.98
C GLY A 187 7.78 9.78 13.66
N TYR A 188 6.89 8.89 13.21
CA TYR A 188 6.21 8.99 11.91
C TYR A 188 4.86 9.70 11.95
N LYS A 189 4.47 10.26 13.10
CA LYS A 189 3.16 10.91 13.26
C LYS A 189 2.93 12.02 12.23
N GLN A 190 3.83 13.00 12.19
CA GLN A 190 3.65 14.20 11.37
C GLN A 190 3.58 13.88 9.87
N ILE A 191 4.43 12.98 9.38
CA ILE A 191 4.41 12.58 7.97
C ILE A 191 3.13 11.79 7.63
N GLY A 192 2.64 10.94 8.54
CA GLY A 192 1.35 10.27 8.38
C GLY A 192 0.18 11.25 8.33
N GLU A 193 0.18 12.29 9.18
CA GLU A 193 -0.82 13.36 9.17
C GLU A 193 -0.77 14.15 7.85
N GLY A 194 0.43 14.43 7.33
CA GLY A 194 0.63 15.08 6.03
C GLY A 194 0.04 14.28 4.87
N LEU A 195 0.26 12.97 4.83
CA LEU A 195 -0.33 12.08 3.82
C LEU A 195 -1.85 12.02 3.90
N LEU A 196 -2.41 12.00 5.12
CA LEU A 196 -3.87 12.07 5.31
C LEU A 196 -4.45 13.44 4.91
N ALA A 197 -3.71 14.52 5.14
CA ALA A 197 -4.09 15.85 4.68
C ALA A 197 -4.16 15.91 3.14
N LEU A 198 -3.22 15.27 2.42
CA LEU A 198 -3.29 15.12 0.96
C LEU A 198 -4.55 14.35 0.53
N ASN A 199 -4.88 13.26 1.22
CA ASN A 199 -6.12 12.50 0.96
C ASN A 199 -7.38 13.36 1.13
N ALA A 200 -7.39 14.29 2.09
CA ALA A 200 -8.52 15.17 2.35
C ALA A 200 -8.56 16.40 1.41
N SER A 201 -7.40 16.92 0.99
CA SER A 201 -7.33 18.12 0.15
C SER A 201 -7.53 17.84 -1.33
N ILE A 202 -7.10 16.66 -1.80
CA ILE A 202 -7.32 16.23 -3.17
C ILE A 202 -8.72 15.60 -3.24
N ALA A 203 -9.55 16.05 -4.19
CA ALA A 203 -10.93 15.59 -4.31
C ALA A 203 -11.01 14.05 -4.38
N ASP A 204 -11.98 13.47 -3.69
CA ASP A 204 -12.30 12.04 -3.78
C ASP A 204 -13.06 11.75 -5.07
N ASP A 205 -12.32 11.85 -6.17
CA ASP A 205 -12.76 11.62 -7.53
C ASP A 205 -11.73 10.66 -8.17
N PRO A 206 -12.15 9.59 -8.86
CA PRO A 206 -11.22 8.70 -9.53
C PRO A 206 -10.28 9.39 -10.52
N ASN A 207 -10.71 10.50 -11.14
CA ASN A 207 -9.87 11.33 -12.01
C ASN A 207 -8.69 11.99 -11.27
N LYS A 208 -8.75 12.03 -9.93
CA LYS A 208 -7.74 12.63 -9.05
C LYS A 208 -6.86 11.60 -8.36
N ASP A 209 -7.08 10.31 -8.57
CA ASP A 209 -6.27 9.25 -7.95
C ASP A 209 -4.81 9.29 -8.41
N ARG A 210 -4.57 9.65 -9.67
CA ARG A 210 -3.22 9.86 -10.21
C ARG A 210 -2.47 10.95 -9.45
N GLU A 211 -3.13 12.10 -9.29
CA GLU A 211 -2.60 13.27 -8.56
C GLU A 211 -2.29 12.91 -7.10
N LEU A 212 -3.16 12.14 -6.46
CA LEU A 212 -2.97 11.68 -5.08
C LEU A 212 -1.74 10.79 -4.94
N ILE A 213 -1.58 9.79 -5.82
CA ILE A 213 -0.42 8.89 -5.78
C ILE A 213 0.88 9.63 -6.04
N ASP A 214 0.92 10.51 -7.03
CA ASP A 214 2.13 11.31 -7.31
C ASP A 214 2.47 12.26 -6.14
N SER A 215 1.45 12.78 -5.45
CA SER A 215 1.64 13.62 -4.26
C SER A 215 2.19 12.83 -3.07
N TRP A 216 1.66 11.63 -2.81
CA TRP A 216 2.21 10.72 -1.80
C TRP A 216 3.65 10.32 -2.13
N ALA A 217 3.96 10.03 -3.40
CA ALA A 217 5.30 9.66 -3.82
C ALA A 217 6.31 10.77 -3.51
N LYS A 218 5.94 12.03 -3.77
CA LYS A 218 6.77 13.21 -3.47
C LYS A 218 6.93 13.45 -1.97
N GLU A 219 5.84 13.39 -1.22
CA GLU A 219 5.84 13.63 0.23
C GLU A 219 6.74 12.63 0.97
N VAL A 220 6.74 11.36 0.52
CA VAL A 220 7.59 10.29 1.08
C VAL A 220 8.99 10.28 0.44
N GLY A 221 9.22 11.07 -0.60
CA GLY A 221 10.51 11.19 -1.31
C GLY A 221 10.85 10.02 -2.24
N ILE A 222 9.88 9.19 -2.62
CA ILE A 222 10.07 8.02 -3.50
C ILE A 222 9.64 8.28 -4.95
N ASP A 223 9.27 9.51 -5.30
CA ASP A 223 9.00 9.95 -6.67
C ASP A 223 10.23 9.84 -7.59
N ARG A 224 11.44 9.78 -7.04
CA ARG A 224 12.66 9.41 -7.79
C ARG A 224 12.67 7.95 -8.28
N TRP A 225 11.83 7.09 -7.72
CA TRP A 225 11.76 5.66 -8.02
C TRP A 225 10.48 5.26 -8.73
N PHE A 226 9.39 5.98 -8.53
CA PHE A 226 8.09 5.65 -9.09
C PHE A 226 7.48 6.84 -9.83
N GLN A 227 6.64 6.53 -10.81
CA GLN A 227 5.85 7.51 -11.54
C GLN A 227 4.54 6.88 -12.01
N THR A 228 3.50 7.69 -12.11
CA THR A 228 2.29 7.30 -12.81
C THR A 228 2.48 7.44 -14.33
N VAL A 229 2.08 6.42 -15.08
CA VAL A 229 2.06 6.41 -16.56
C VAL A 229 0.64 6.21 -17.05
N ALA A 230 0.27 6.86 -18.15
CA ALA A 230 -1.06 6.70 -18.73
C ALA A 230 -1.30 5.23 -19.14
N ARG A 231 -2.54 4.75 -18.93
CA ARG A 231 -2.94 3.37 -19.22
C ARG A 231 -3.63 3.21 -20.57
#